data_AF-A0A9W8LQK0-F1
#
_entry.id   AF-A0A9W8LQK0-F1
#
_cell.length_a   1.000
_cell.length_b   1.000
_cell.length_c   1.000
_cell.angle_alpha   90.00
_cell.angle_beta   90.00
_cell.angle_gamma   90.00
#
_symmetry.space_group_name_H-M   'P 1'
#
loop_
_entity.id
_entity.type
_entity.pdbx_description
1 polymer ?
#
loop_
_entity_poly.entity_id
_entity_poly.type
_entity_poly.pdbx_seq_one_letter_code
_entity_poly.pdbx_strand_id
1 'polypeptide(L)'
;MAYRVIADHIRTLTFAIADGGVPSNEGRGYVLRRILRRGARYARRKFNVELGSFFAGLVDTLVEQMGDMFPEIVKNTDLIKEILCEEELSFARTLDRGERMFEQTLAKMPEDSKVIPGASVWRLYDTFGFPVDLTRIMAEERGLTVDEDEFNKEQEQSRALSRQKKGGVGAANSVVLDVHALAQLSSKGVATTDDEPKYSARTVDAKVLAVFDGKEFVESEQRSISTHPDSVPVVGVLLDRTNMYAEQGGQEYDTGSLITQDDSSEFTVENVQVYGGYVLHTGFLKYGELKVGDTVEAQYDVLRRLPIRSNHTATHALNFALRKVLHSDEPDQRGSLVAPDRLRFDFSYKQPVTAEEVRDVDILCNRMIAENLKVYAREVPLAEAKQIYGLRAVFGEVYPDPVRVVSIGADIDQVVKSPTEQRWADYSIEFCGGTHVG
;
A
#
# COMPACT_ATOMS: atom_id res chain seq x y z
N MET A 1 15.31 3.12 -33.87
CA MET A 1 16.09 2.87 -32.64
C MET A 1 15.20 2.82 -31.40
N ALA A 2 14.31 3.79 -31.19
CA ALA A 2 13.53 3.88 -29.95
C ALA A 2 12.65 2.64 -29.66
N TYR A 3 11.98 2.09 -30.67
CA TYR A 3 11.16 0.89 -30.53
C TYR A 3 11.96 -0.36 -30.12
N ARG A 4 13.25 -0.45 -30.47
CA ARG A 4 14.11 -1.59 -30.07
C ARG A 4 14.42 -1.55 -28.58
N VAL A 5 14.61 -0.35 -28.03
CA VAL A 5 14.84 -0.16 -26.59
C VAL A 5 13.60 -0.57 -25.81
N ILE A 6 12.41 -0.13 -26.24
CA ILE A 6 11.14 -0.50 -25.61
C ILE A 6 10.92 -2.02 -25.68
N ALA A 7 11.14 -2.63 -26.84
CA ALA A 7 11.02 -4.07 -27.02
C ALA A 7 11.96 -4.88 -26.12
N ASP A 8 13.13 -4.34 -25.80
CA ASP A 8 14.06 -4.94 -24.85
C ASP A 8 13.58 -4.80 -23.40
N HIS A 9 13.11 -3.62 -23.03
CA HIS A 9 12.61 -3.34 -21.68
C HIS A 9 11.38 -4.19 -21.35
N ILE A 10 10.39 -4.27 -22.25
CA ILE A 10 9.21 -5.10 -22.01
C ILE A 10 9.59 -6.58 -21.86
N ARG A 11 10.50 -7.09 -22.69
CA ARG A 11 10.98 -8.47 -22.58
C ARG A 11 11.58 -8.73 -21.21
N THR A 12 12.54 -7.90 -20.78
CA THR A 12 13.16 -8.04 -19.46
C THR A 12 12.15 -7.97 -18.33
N LEU A 13 11.21 -7.03 -18.39
CA LEU A 13 10.19 -6.86 -17.33
C LEU A 13 9.24 -8.05 -17.27
N THR A 14 8.70 -8.50 -18.41
CA THR A 14 7.78 -9.64 -18.47
C THR A 14 8.41 -10.91 -17.91
N PHE A 15 9.64 -11.25 -18.32
CA PHE A 15 10.32 -12.44 -17.80
C PHE A 15 10.63 -12.31 -16.31
N ALA A 16 11.17 -11.16 -15.88
CA ALA A 16 11.51 -10.98 -14.47
C ALA A 16 10.28 -11.03 -13.56
N ILE A 17 9.15 -10.48 -13.99
CA ILE A 17 7.90 -10.52 -13.23
C ILE A 17 7.29 -11.92 -13.24
N ALA A 18 7.35 -12.64 -14.36
CA ALA A 18 6.91 -14.03 -14.44
C ALA A 18 7.69 -14.94 -13.47
N ASP A 19 8.97 -14.66 -13.26
CA ASP A 19 9.84 -15.36 -12.30
C ASP A 19 9.66 -14.89 -10.83
N GLY A 20 8.66 -14.04 -10.56
CA GLY A 20 8.33 -13.54 -9.22
C GLY A 20 9.09 -12.26 -8.81
N GLY A 21 9.82 -11.64 -9.72
CA GLY A 21 10.47 -10.35 -9.50
C GLY A 21 9.48 -9.19 -9.57
N VAL A 22 9.27 -8.49 -8.47
CA VAL A 22 8.34 -7.34 -8.43
C VAL A 22 9.15 -6.03 -8.31
N PRO A 23 8.82 -4.98 -9.08
CA PRO A 23 9.38 -3.64 -8.87
C PRO A 23 9.27 -3.20 -7.40
N SER A 24 10.36 -2.71 -6.81
CA SER A 24 10.39 -2.30 -5.40
C SER A 24 11.46 -1.22 -5.15
N ASN A 25 11.60 -0.78 -3.89
CA ASN A 25 12.61 0.20 -3.51
C ASN A 25 14.01 -0.39 -3.29
N GLU A 26 14.17 -1.71 -3.21
CA GLU A 26 15.44 -2.34 -2.82
C GLU A 26 15.77 -3.61 -3.64
N GLY A 27 17.05 -3.99 -3.63
CA GLY A 27 17.53 -5.26 -4.20
C GLY A 27 17.20 -5.43 -5.69
N ARG A 28 16.66 -6.61 -6.05
CA ARG A 28 16.31 -6.94 -7.44
C ARG A 28 15.10 -6.13 -7.94
N GLY A 29 14.15 -5.84 -7.07
CA GLY A 29 12.97 -5.04 -7.41
C GLY A 29 13.33 -3.59 -7.76
N TYR A 30 14.35 -3.01 -7.11
CA TYR A 30 14.88 -1.70 -7.50
C TYR A 30 15.35 -1.66 -8.96
N VAL A 31 16.03 -2.72 -9.42
CA VAL A 31 16.50 -2.81 -10.81
C VAL A 31 15.33 -2.88 -11.79
N LEU A 32 14.30 -3.68 -11.48
CA LEU A 32 13.10 -3.79 -12.32
C LEU A 32 12.33 -2.46 -12.38
N ARG A 33 12.15 -1.82 -11.24
CA ARG A 33 11.55 -0.48 -11.15
C ARG A 33 12.32 0.53 -12.01
N ARG A 34 13.67 0.50 -11.97
CA ARG A 34 14.51 1.38 -12.79
C ARG A 34 14.33 1.13 -14.29
N ILE A 35 14.29 -0.14 -14.72
CA ILE A 35 14.09 -0.50 -16.13
C ILE A 35 12.72 -0.01 -16.60
N LEU A 36 11.66 -0.28 -15.86
CA LEU A 36 10.30 0.14 -16.19
C LEU A 36 10.22 1.66 -16.35
N ARG A 37 10.65 2.41 -15.34
CA ARG A 37 10.57 3.88 -15.34
C ARG A 37 11.38 4.51 -16.46
N ARG A 38 12.57 3.97 -16.76
CA ARG A 38 13.39 4.40 -17.90
C ARG A 38 12.67 4.17 -19.22
N GLY A 39 12.10 2.98 -19.40
CA GLY A 39 11.34 2.61 -20.59
C GLY A 39 10.12 3.51 -20.79
N ALA A 40 9.37 3.76 -19.71
CA ALA A 40 8.12 4.52 -19.73
C ALA A 40 8.38 5.97 -20.12
N ARG A 41 9.34 6.62 -19.46
CA ARG A 41 9.73 7.99 -19.83
C ARG A 41 10.21 8.08 -21.27
N TYR A 42 11.05 7.12 -21.69
CA TYR A 42 11.57 7.12 -23.05
C TYR A 42 10.46 6.94 -24.09
N ALA A 43 9.46 6.09 -23.80
CA ALA A 43 8.28 5.93 -24.62
C ALA A 43 7.48 7.23 -24.70
N ARG A 44 7.15 7.84 -23.55
CA ARG A 44 6.42 9.12 -23.49
C ARG A 44 7.14 10.20 -24.29
N ARG A 45 8.45 10.36 -24.11
CA ARG A 45 9.24 11.39 -24.80
C ARG A 45 9.35 11.16 -26.32
N LYS A 46 9.52 9.91 -26.78
CA LYS A 46 9.78 9.62 -28.20
C LYS A 46 8.53 9.37 -29.02
N PHE A 47 7.47 8.88 -28.40
CA PHE A 47 6.24 8.46 -29.06
C PHE A 47 5.01 9.24 -28.59
N ASN A 48 5.15 10.13 -27.61
CA ASN A 48 4.05 10.90 -27.03
C ASN A 48 2.91 10.00 -26.51
N VAL A 49 3.28 8.86 -25.90
CA VAL A 49 2.33 7.91 -25.34
C VAL A 49 1.87 8.34 -23.96
N GLU A 50 0.61 8.05 -23.65
CA GLU A 50 0.07 8.17 -22.31
C GLU A 50 0.59 7.01 -21.44
N LEU A 51 1.04 7.34 -20.23
CA LEU A 51 1.56 6.34 -19.28
C LEU A 51 0.42 5.78 -18.45
N GLY A 52 0.42 4.46 -18.26
CA GLY A 52 -0.53 3.77 -17.38
C GLY A 52 -0.98 2.42 -17.90
N SER A 53 -0.91 2.20 -19.22
CA SER A 53 -1.21 0.91 -19.84
C SER A 53 -0.32 0.60 -21.04
N PHE A 54 0.75 1.38 -21.25
CA PHE A 54 1.57 1.29 -22.45
C PHE A 54 2.35 -0.02 -22.46
N PHE A 55 3.11 -0.30 -21.40
CA PHE A 55 3.85 -1.57 -21.32
C PHE A 55 2.94 -2.78 -21.18
N ALA A 56 1.85 -2.66 -20.43
CA ALA A 56 0.86 -3.74 -20.31
C ALA A 56 0.24 -4.12 -21.66
N GLY A 57 -0.03 -3.12 -22.52
CA GLY A 57 -0.52 -3.35 -23.88
C GLY A 57 0.48 -4.05 -24.81
N LEU A 58 1.77 -4.08 -24.46
CA LEU A 58 2.80 -4.79 -25.22
C LEU A 58 3.00 -6.25 -24.76
N VAL A 59 2.47 -6.63 -23.58
CA VAL A 59 2.63 -7.98 -23.02
C VAL A 59 1.99 -9.02 -23.93
N ASP A 60 0.80 -8.76 -24.48
CA ASP A 60 0.09 -9.71 -25.34
C ASP A 60 0.92 -10.12 -26.56
N THR A 61 1.51 -9.14 -27.25
CA THR A 61 2.38 -9.41 -28.41
C THR A 61 3.61 -10.21 -28.02
N LEU A 62 4.16 -9.99 -26.83
CA LEU A 62 5.31 -10.76 -26.34
C LEU A 62 4.93 -12.21 -26.01
N VAL A 63 3.76 -12.40 -25.39
CA VAL A 63 3.20 -13.72 -25.08
C VAL A 63 2.90 -14.50 -26.36
N GLU A 64 2.35 -13.86 -27.39
CA GLU A 64 2.15 -14.49 -28.71
C GLU A 64 3.47 -14.95 -29.36
N GLN A 65 4.56 -14.20 -29.17
CA GLN A 65 5.85 -14.52 -29.78
C GLN A 65 6.66 -15.56 -29.01
N MET A 66 6.53 -15.61 -27.69
CA MET A 66 7.44 -16.36 -26.82
C MET A 66 6.72 -17.39 -25.92
N GLY A 67 5.40 -17.34 -25.80
CA GLY A 67 4.62 -18.14 -24.86
C GLY A 67 4.74 -19.65 -25.05
N ASP A 68 4.92 -20.12 -26.29
CA ASP A 68 5.12 -21.55 -26.59
C ASP A 68 6.38 -22.13 -25.92
N MET A 69 7.44 -21.32 -25.83
CA MET A 69 8.71 -21.72 -25.23
C MET A 69 8.78 -21.42 -23.73
N PHE A 70 7.96 -20.48 -23.27
CA PHE A 70 7.96 -19.95 -21.90
C PHE A 70 6.52 -19.93 -21.33
N PRO A 71 5.98 -21.09 -20.91
CA PRO A 71 4.60 -21.18 -20.40
C PRO A 71 4.33 -20.30 -19.16
N GLU A 72 5.36 -19.95 -18.40
CA GLU A 72 5.28 -19.11 -17.22
C GLU A 72 4.81 -17.68 -17.51
N ILE A 73 5.18 -17.11 -18.67
CA ILE A 73 4.70 -15.77 -19.05
C ILE A 73 3.23 -15.83 -19.47
N VAL A 74 2.76 -16.95 -20.03
CA VAL A 74 1.35 -17.20 -20.36
C VAL A 74 0.53 -17.30 -19.07
N LYS A 75 0.99 -18.10 -18.10
CA LYS A 75 0.29 -18.32 -16.84
C LYS A 75 0.14 -17.03 -16.02
N ASN A 76 1.15 -16.17 -16.04
CA ASN A 76 1.21 -14.96 -15.23
C ASN A 76 0.85 -13.68 -16.00
N THR A 77 0.27 -13.76 -17.20
CA THR A 77 0.02 -12.59 -18.07
C THR A 77 -0.77 -11.50 -17.36
N ASP A 78 -1.86 -11.84 -16.67
CA ASP A 78 -2.71 -10.86 -15.99
C ASP A 78 -1.97 -10.15 -14.86
N LEU A 79 -1.24 -10.90 -14.03
CA LEU A 79 -0.41 -10.36 -12.95
C LEU A 79 0.68 -9.43 -13.49
N ILE A 80 1.34 -9.82 -14.60
CA ILE A 80 2.37 -9.01 -15.23
C ILE A 80 1.78 -7.68 -15.71
N LYS A 81 0.62 -7.72 -16.40
CA LYS A 81 -0.07 -6.51 -16.86
C LYS A 81 -0.50 -5.62 -15.71
N GLU A 82 -1.04 -6.21 -14.65
CA GLU A 82 -1.43 -5.49 -13.44
C GLU A 82 -0.22 -4.74 -12.89
N ILE A 83 0.87 -5.45 -12.54
CA ILE A 83 2.09 -4.84 -11.98
C ILE A 83 2.66 -3.73 -12.89
N LEU A 84 2.69 -3.94 -14.21
CA LEU A 84 3.18 -2.94 -15.16
C LEU A 84 2.30 -1.69 -15.20
N CYS A 85 0.98 -1.87 -15.31
CA CYS A 85 0.02 -0.77 -15.26
C CYS A 85 0.15 0.02 -13.94
N GLU A 86 0.25 -0.70 -12.82
CA GLU A 86 0.36 -0.11 -11.49
C GLU A 86 1.59 0.77 -11.35
N GLU A 87 2.76 0.27 -11.75
CA GLU A 87 4.00 1.04 -11.70
C GLU A 87 4.02 2.17 -12.73
N GLU A 88 3.44 2.00 -13.92
CA GLU A 88 3.32 3.10 -14.89
C GLU A 88 2.42 4.23 -14.38
N LEU A 89 1.27 3.92 -13.79
CA LEU A 89 0.35 4.93 -13.21
C LEU A 89 0.97 5.65 -12.01
N SER A 90 1.63 4.91 -11.13
CA SER A 90 2.38 5.48 -10.00
C SER A 90 3.49 6.41 -10.52
N PHE A 91 4.25 5.93 -11.51
CA PHE A 91 5.34 6.69 -12.08
C PHE A 91 4.89 7.92 -12.86
N ALA A 92 3.80 7.86 -13.62
CA ALA A 92 3.27 8.99 -14.38
C ALA A 92 3.03 10.21 -13.48
N ARG A 93 2.43 9.97 -12.30
CA ARG A 93 2.18 11.00 -11.29
C ARG A 93 3.48 11.61 -10.75
N THR A 94 4.47 10.78 -10.43
CA THR A 94 5.77 11.29 -9.94
C THR A 94 6.61 11.95 -11.04
N LEU A 95 6.50 11.49 -12.29
CA LEU A 95 7.32 11.95 -13.40
C LEU A 95 7.05 13.42 -13.73
N ASP A 96 5.79 13.82 -13.85
CA ASP A 96 5.44 15.21 -14.22
C ASP A 96 5.87 16.22 -13.16
N ARG A 97 5.82 15.82 -11.88
CA ARG A 97 6.34 16.60 -10.76
C ARG A 97 7.87 16.68 -10.79
N GLY A 98 8.51 15.52 -10.96
CA GLY A 98 9.95 15.39 -11.00
C GLY A 98 10.60 16.15 -12.16
N GLU A 99 10.00 16.11 -13.35
CA GLU A 99 10.47 16.88 -14.50
C GLU A 99 10.35 18.38 -14.24
N ARG A 100 9.21 18.87 -13.70
CA ARG A 100 9.06 20.28 -13.29
C ARG A 100 10.14 20.72 -12.29
N MET A 101 10.40 19.93 -11.27
CA MET A 101 11.40 20.23 -10.23
C MET A 101 12.84 20.19 -10.78
N PHE A 102 13.11 19.26 -11.70
CA PHE A 102 14.39 19.18 -12.41
C PHE A 102 14.62 20.44 -13.26
N GLU A 103 13.61 20.90 -14.02
CA GLU A 103 13.69 22.16 -14.76
C GLU A 103 13.96 23.36 -13.85
N GLN A 104 13.28 23.45 -12.70
CA GLN A 104 13.52 24.51 -11.74
C GLN A 104 14.93 24.47 -11.14
N THR A 105 15.48 23.27 -10.92
CA THR A 105 16.85 23.09 -10.47
C THR A 105 17.83 23.60 -11.51
N LEU A 106 17.61 23.24 -12.78
CA LEU A 106 18.43 23.71 -13.90
C LEU A 106 18.33 25.23 -14.08
N ALA A 107 17.16 25.83 -13.91
CA ALA A 107 16.97 27.27 -14.01
C ALA A 107 17.71 28.08 -12.92
N LYS A 108 18.05 27.43 -11.79
CA LYS A 108 18.83 28.04 -10.69
C LYS A 108 20.33 27.83 -10.85
N MET A 109 20.76 27.00 -11.80
CA MET A 109 22.17 26.79 -12.09
C MET A 109 22.73 27.96 -12.90
N PRO A 110 24.00 28.33 -12.70
CA PRO A 110 24.68 29.25 -13.61
C PRO A 110 24.65 28.71 -15.05
N GLU A 111 24.43 29.58 -16.04
CA GLU A 111 24.29 29.19 -17.45
C GLU A 111 25.49 28.38 -17.99
N ASP A 112 26.69 28.60 -17.44
CA ASP A 112 27.92 27.90 -17.83
C ASP A 112 28.16 26.59 -17.08
N SER A 113 27.34 26.24 -16.09
CA SER A 113 27.53 25.02 -15.31
C SER A 113 27.06 23.79 -16.07
N LYS A 114 27.98 22.85 -16.31
CA LYS A 114 27.67 21.53 -16.87
C LYS A 114 27.45 20.44 -15.82
N VAL A 115 27.62 20.78 -14.54
CA VAL A 115 27.54 19.83 -13.43
C VAL A 115 26.38 20.21 -12.53
N ILE A 116 25.41 19.31 -12.39
CA ILE A 116 24.29 19.44 -11.47
C ILE A 116 24.80 19.09 -10.07
N PRO A 117 24.63 19.98 -9.07
CA PRO A 117 25.04 19.68 -7.70
C PRO A 117 24.41 18.39 -7.19
N GLY A 118 25.23 17.51 -6.64
CA GLY A 118 24.83 16.23 -6.08
C GLY A 118 23.83 16.39 -4.94
N ALA A 119 23.94 17.47 -4.18
CA ALA A 119 22.95 17.83 -3.15
C ALA A 119 21.55 18.13 -3.73
N SER A 120 21.48 18.72 -4.92
CA SER A 120 20.20 18.96 -5.59
C SER A 120 19.59 17.66 -6.12
N VAL A 121 20.43 16.76 -6.64
CA VAL A 121 19.99 15.43 -7.10
C VAL A 121 19.57 14.54 -5.93
N TRP A 122 20.33 14.55 -4.84
CA TRP A 122 19.97 13.87 -3.59
C TRP A 122 18.64 14.37 -3.08
N ARG A 123 18.43 15.69 -3.11
CA ARG A 123 17.16 16.29 -2.69
C ARG A 123 15.99 15.93 -3.60
N LEU A 124 16.17 15.91 -4.92
CA LEU A 124 15.16 15.39 -5.87
C LEU A 124 14.75 13.96 -5.51
N TYR A 125 15.70 13.13 -5.11
CA TYR A 125 15.45 11.76 -4.70
C TYR A 125 14.82 11.63 -3.31
N ASP A 126 15.49 12.13 -2.29
CA ASP A 126 15.14 11.96 -0.88
C ASP A 126 13.86 12.75 -0.50
N THR A 127 13.77 14.00 -0.96
CA THR A 127 12.63 14.87 -0.67
C THR A 127 11.48 14.69 -1.66
N PHE A 128 11.75 14.55 -2.96
CA PHE A 128 10.67 14.54 -3.96
C PHE A 128 10.38 13.14 -4.52
N GLY A 129 11.09 12.09 -4.08
CA GLY A 129 10.92 10.73 -4.57
C GLY A 129 11.32 10.53 -6.04
N PHE A 130 11.97 11.54 -6.64
CA PHE A 130 12.35 11.52 -8.03
C PHE A 130 13.59 10.63 -8.22
N PRO A 131 13.52 9.54 -9.00
CA PRO A 131 14.60 8.57 -9.04
C PRO A 131 15.91 9.20 -9.53
N VAL A 132 17.00 8.98 -8.78
CA VAL A 132 18.35 9.48 -9.13
C VAL A 132 18.74 9.07 -10.55
N ASP A 133 18.39 7.84 -10.92
CA ASP A 133 18.69 7.30 -12.25
C ASP A 133 17.99 8.07 -13.37
N LEU A 134 16.79 8.60 -13.10
CA LEU A 134 16.09 9.47 -14.04
C LEU A 134 16.74 10.85 -14.13
N THR A 135 17.12 11.44 -13.00
CA THR A 135 17.88 12.70 -12.95
C THR A 135 19.17 12.60 -13.76
N ARG A 136 19.92 11.49 -13.62
CA ARG A 136 21.13 11.21 -14.42
C ARG A 136 20.83 11.15 -15.91
N ILE A 137 19.81 10.39 -16.32
CA ILE A 137 19.42 10.29 -17.73
C ILE A 137 19.02 11.66 -18.29
N MET A 138 18.26 12.45 -17.52
CA MET A 138 17.86 13.80 -17.92
C MET A 138 19.05 14.75 -18.08
N ALA A 139 20.03 14.66 -17.18
CA ALA A 139 21.27 15.40 -17.26
C ALA A 139 22.04 15.04 -18.54
N GLU A 140 22.25 13.75 -18.79
CA GLU A 140 22.95 13.24 -19.98
C GLU A 140 22.30 13.71 -21.29
N GLU A 141 20.96 13.67 -21.36
CA GLU A 141 20.20 14.12 -22.54
C GLU A 141 20.37 15.61 -22.85
N ARG A 142 20.82 16.41 -21.87
CA ARG A 142 21.11 17.84 -22.00
C ARG A 142 22.61 18.13 -22.05
N GLY A 143 23.46 17.11 -22.07
CA GLY A 143 24.91 17.26 -22.03
C GLY A 143 25.44 17.73 -20.67
N LEU A 144 24.69 17.48 -19.59
CA LEU A 144 25.05 17.76 -18.21
C LEU A 144 25.47 16.46 -17.50
N THR A 145 26.25 16.59 -16.43
CA THR A 145 26.63 15.49 -15.53
C THR A 145 26.18 15.78 -14.11
N VAL A 146 26.05 14.75 -13.26
CA VAL A 146 25.76 14.91 -11.83
C VAL A 146 27.07 14.86 -11.05
N ASP A 147 27.21 15.70 -10.02
CA ASP A 147 28.29 15.56 -9.04
C ASP A 147 28.02 14.33 -8.15
N GLU A 148 28.61 13.20 -8.54
CA GLU A 148 28.42 11.91 -7.85
C GLU A 148 29.11 11.87 -6.48
N ASP A 149 30.21 12.62 -6.28
CA ASP A 149 30.93 12.66 -5.01
C ASP A 149 30.11 13.43 -3.97
N GLU A 150 29.55 14.57 -4.35
CA GLU A 150 28.62 15.34 -3.52
C GLU A 150 27.34 14.54 -3.24
N PHE A 151 26.77 13.86 -4.24
CA PHE A 151 25.59 13.01 -4.07
C PHE A 151 25.84 11.88 -3.07
N ASN A 152 26.96 11.15 -3.21
CA ASN A 152 27.29 10.04 -2.32
C ASN A 152 27.54 10.52 -0.89
N LYS A 153 28.17 11.69 -0.72
CA LYS A 153 28.38 12.31 0.59
C LYS A 153 27.06 12.66 1.28
N GLU A 154 26.11 13.25 0.57
CA GLU A 154 24.77 13.56 1.09
C GLU A 154 23.99 12.28 1.42
N GLN A 155 24.09 11.26 0.56
CA GLN A 155 23.50 9.94 0.82
C GLN A 155 24.07 9.27 2.07
N GLU A 156 25.39 9.28 2.25
CA GLU A 156 26.06 8.69 3.41
C GLU A 156 25.74 9.44 4.70
N GLN A 157 25.69 10.77 4.65
CA GLN A 157 25.27 11.60 5.78
C GLN A 157 23.83 11.26 6.20
N SER A 158 22.90 11.21 5.25
CA SER A 158 21.51 10.81 5.50
C SER A 158 21.40 9.38 6.09
N ARG A 159 22.15 8.42 5.53
CA ARG A 159 22.18 7.03 6.04
C ARG A 159 22.78 6.92 7.44
N ALA A 160 23.85 7.66 7.75
CA ALA A 160 24.51 7.63 9.06
C ALA A 160 23.58 8.19 10.16
N LEU A 161 22.85 9.27 9.84
CA LEU A 161 21.88 9.89 10.74
C LEU A 161 20.65 8.98 10.96
N SER A 162 20.15 8.33 9.90
CA SER A 162 19.07 7.32 9.99
C SER A 162 19.47 6.09 10.83
N ARG A 163 20.74 5.67 10.80
CA ARG A 163 21.26 4.55 11.61
C ARG A 163 21.36 4.89 13.09
N GLN A 164 21.65 6.14 13.45
CA GLN A 164 21.67 6.57 14.86
C GLN A 164 20.28 6.54 15.52
N LYS A 165 19.19 6.65 14.75
CA LYS A 165 17.81 6.55 15.24
C LYS A 165 17.18 5.16 15.18
N LYS A 166 17.78 4.19 14.46
CA LYS A 166 17.27 2.80 14.37
C LYS A 166 17.37 1.98 15.67
N GLY A 167 17.79 2.60 16.78
CA GLY A 167 17.81 2.00 18.12
C GLY A 167 16.44 1.90 18.82
N GLY A 168 15.33 2.28 18.18
CA GLY A 168 14.01 2.20 18.83
C GLY A 168 12.84 2.49 17.88
N VAL A 169 12.58 1.61 16.90
CA VAL A 169 11.39 1.72 16.02
C VAL A 169 10.15 1.03 16.63
N GLY A 170 10.15 0.82 17.95
CA GLY A 170 8.99 0.38 18.70
C GLY A 170 8.65 1.39 19.79
N ALA A 171 7.50 2.06 19.65
CA ALA A 171 6.81 2.85 20.68
C ALA A 171 7.28 4.29 21.02
N ALA A 172 8.38 4.82 20.49
CA ALA A 172 8.90 6.12 20.99
C ALA A 172 8.40 7.40 20.27
N ASN A 173 7.81 7.32 19.06
CA ASN A 173 7.37 8.50 18.28
C ASN A 173 5.91 8.40 17.80
N SER A 174 5.08 7.53 18.39
CA SER A 174 3.66 7.46 18.00
C SER A 174 2.91 8.68 18.51
N VAL A 175 2.52 9.56 17.60
CA VAL A 175 1.50 10.57 17.85
C VAL A 175 0.20 9.83 18.18
N VAL A 176 -0.36 10.07 19.37
CA VAL A 176 -1.58 9.41 19.87
C VAL A 176 -2.60 10.47 20.23
N LEU A 177 -3.84 10.29 19.78
CA LEU A 177 -4.97 11.11 20.24
C LEU A 177 -5.46 10.59 21.59
N ASP A 178 -5.12 11.31 22.66
CA ASP A 178 -5.63 11.01 23.99
C ASP A 178 -7.09 11.48 24.17
N VAL A 179 -7.65 11.21 25.35
CA VAL A 179 -9.03 11.58 25.68
C VAL A 179 -9.25 13.10 25.61
N HIS A 180 -8.25 13.92 25.91
CA HIS A 180 -8.36 15.38 25.85
C HIS A 180 -8.38 15.87 24.39
N ALA A 181 -7.52 15.31 23.53
CA ALA A 181 -7.51 15.61 22.11
C ALA A 181 -8.84 15.20 21.44
N LEU A 182 -9.38 14.03 21.78
CA LEU A 182 -10.70 13.58 21.29
C LEU A 182 -11.84 14.49 21.75
N ALA A 183 -11.83 14.93 23.01
CA ALA A 183 -12.81 15.89 23.52
C ALA A 183 -12.70 17.25 22.81
N GLN A 184 -11.49 17.69 22.50
CA GLN A 184 -11.25 18.93 21.76
C GLN A 184 -11.82 18.85 20.34
N LEU A 185 -11.56 17.75 19.61
CA LEU A 185 -12.13 17.51 18.27
C LEU A 185 -13.66 17.56 18.30
N SER A 186 -14.28 16.86 19.25
CA SER A 186 -15.74 16.85 19.42
C SER A 186 -16.29 18.25 19.74
N SER A 187 -15.63 19.00 20.63
CA SER A 187 -16.06 20.37 20.98
C SER A 187 -15.93 21.37 19.82
N LYS A 188 -14.96 21.16 18.92
CA LYS A 188 -14.78 21.93 17.69
C LYS A 188 -15.73 21.48 16.57
N GLY A 189 -16.51 20.41 16.76
CA GLY A 189 -17.44 19.88 15.77
C GLY A 189 -16.75 19.21 14.58
N VAL A 190 -15.53 18.70 14.75
CA VAL A 190 -14.84 17.93 13.72
C VAL A 190 -15.55 16.59 13.53
N ALA A 191 -15.95 16.26 12.30
CA ALA A 191 -16.61 14.99 12.01
C ALA A 191 -15.62 13.81 12.09
N THR A 192 -16.13 12.62 12.44
CA THR A 192 -15.38 11.36 12.36
C THR A 192 -15.04 11.02 10.91
N THR A 193 -13.97 10.26 10.70
CA THR A 193 -13.48 9.94 9.36
C THR A 193 -14.35 8.86 8.70
N ASP A 194 -14.77 9.08 7.45
CA ASP A 194 -15.34 8.05 6.58
C ASP A 194 -14.24 7.17 5.97
N ASP A 195 -14.11 5.94 6.45
CA ASP A 195 -13.08 5.01 6.00
C ASP A 195 -13.62 3.87 5.11
N GLU A 196 -14.88 3.94 4.66
CA GLU A 196 -15.47 3.00 3.70
C GLU A 196 -14.62 2.84 2.42
N PRO A 197 -14.00 3.90 1.86
CA PRO A 197 -13.22 3.79 0.63
C PRO A 197 -12.03 2.83 0.71
N LYS A 198 -11.58 2.43 1.91
CA LYS A 198 -10.47 1.49 2.08
C LYS A 198 -10.73 0.11 1.46
N TYR A 199 -11.99 -0.21 1.17
CA TYR A 199 -12.42 -1.47 0.56
C TYR A 199 -12.50 -1.44 -0.97
N SER A 200 -12.60 -0.27 -1.59
CA SER A 200 -12.98 -0.15 -3.01
C SER A 200 -12.12 0.83 -3.81
N ALA A 201 -11.57 1.86 -3.17
CA ALA A 201 -10.90 2.96 -3.83
C ALA A 201 -9.37 2.88 -3.68
N ARG A 202 -8.66 2.89 -4.82
CA ARG A 202 -7.19 2.92 -4.84
C ARG A 202 -6.62 4.29 -4.45
N THR A 203 -7.32 5.36 -4.81
CA THR A 203 -7.03 6.73 -4.37
C THR A 203 -8.33 7.42 -4.00
N VAL A 204 -8.26 8.40 -3.10
CA VAL A 204 -9.41 9.17 -2.63
C VAL A 204 -9.02 10.62 -2.46
N ASP A 205 -9.79 11.52 -3.07
CA ASP A 205 -9.74 12.93 -2.70
C ASP A 205 -10.41 13.13 -1.34
N ALA A 206 -9.69 13.76 -0.42
CA ALA A 206 -10.08 13.99 0.96
C ALA A 206 -9.69 15.40 1.40
N LYS A 207 -10.41 15.92 2.40
CA LYS A 207 -10.13 17.21 3.02
C LYS A 207 -9.40 17.02 4.34
N VAL A 208 -8.35 17.81 4.56
CA VAL A 208 -7.66 17.87 5.85
C VAL A 208 -8.56 18.55 6.87
N LEU A 209 -8.94 17.82 7.91
CA LEU A 209 -9.80 18.33 8.99
C LEU A 209 -9.02 18.83 10.19
N ALA A 210 -7.86 18.23 10.47
CA ALA A 210 -7.00 18.65 11.57
C ALA A 210 -5.56 18.19 11.34
N VAL A 211 -4.61 18.97 11.85
CA VAL A 211 -3.19 18.60 11.97
C VAL A 211 -2.82 18.63 13.45
N PHE A 212 -2.16 17.59 13.94
CA PHE A 212 -1.83 17.40 15.35
C PHE A 212 -0.33 17.15 15.50
N ASP A 213 0.38 17.99 16.25
CA ASP A 213 1.84 17.92 16.38
C ASP A 213 2.33 16.94 17.47
N GLY A 214 1.40 16.20 18.08
CA GLY A 214 1.64 15.35 19.24
C GLY A 214 1.30 15.99 20.58
N LYS A 215 1.01 17.29 20.62
CA LYS A 215 0.61 18.02 21.83
C LYS A 215 -0.66 18.84 21.61
N GLU A 216 -0.75 19.55 20.49
CA GLU A 216 -1.86 20.43 20.17
C GLU A 216 -2.25 20.35 18.69
N PHE A 217 -3.47 20.81 18.40
CA PHE A 217 -3.93 20.96 17.02
C PHE A 217 -3.45 22.28 16.45
N VAL A 218 -2.76 22.21 15.32
CA VAL A 218 -2.20 23.35 14.59
C VAL A 218 -2.99 23.60 13.30
N GLU A 219 -2.98 24.85 12.82
CA GLU A 219 -3.67 25.22 11.57
C GLU A 219 -2.90 24.75 10.32
N SER A 220 -1.58 24.58 10.43
CA SER A 220 -0.72 24.18 9.32
C SER A 220 0.58 23.56 9.80
N GLU A 221 1.11 22.60 9.04
CA GLU A 221 2.49 22.12 9.15
C GLU A 221 3.27 22.55 7.91
N GLN A 222 4.46 23.12 8.10
CA GLN A 222 5.31 23.63 7.02
C GLN A 222 6.67 22.95 7.05
N ARG A 223 7.13 22.48 5.89
CA ARG A 223 8.51 22.03 5.73
C ARG A 223 9.24 22.96 4.78
N SER A 224 10.14 23.77 5.34
CA SER A 224 11.07 24.53 4.51
C SER A 224 11.99 23.56 3.77
N ILE A 225 12.20 23.89 2.51
CA ILE A 225 13.13 23.28 1.56
C ILE A 225 14.54 23.02 2.13
N SER A 226 14.98 23.82 3.13
CA SER A 226 16.29 23.73 3.78
C SER A 226 16.30 22.94 5.09
N THR A 227 15.18 22.33 5.49
CA THR A 227 15.11 21.54 6.72
C THR A 227 15.76 20.17 6.52
N HIS A 228 16.68 19.83 7.42
CA HIS A 228 17.32 18.52 7.44
C HIS A 228 16.24 17.43 7.64
N PRO A 229 16.27 16.30 6.92
CA PRO A 229 15.26 15.24 7.02
C PRO A 229 15.03 14.70 8.44
N ASP A 230 16.06 14.76 9.28
CA ASP A 230 16.03 14.25 10.64
C ASP A 230 15.50 15.23 11.71
N SER A 231 15.16 16.45 11.31
CA SER A 231 14.51 17.46 12.18
C SER A 231 13.04 17.67 11.84
N VAL A 232 12.46 16.82 11.00
CA VAL A 232 11.05 16.95 10.62
C VAL A 232 10.20 16.36 11.75
N PRO A 233 9.28 17.14 12.34
CA PRO A 233 8.40 16.62 13.37
C PRO A 233 7.50 15.54 12.76
N VAL A 234 7.31 14.47 13.54
CA VAL A 234 6.24 13.51 13.24
C VAL A 234 4.94 14.16 13.69
N VAL A 235 3.98 14.26 12.78
CA VAL A 235 2.65 14.85 13.04
C VAL A 235 1.57 13.86 12.63
N GLY A 236 0.38 14.05 13.19
CA GLY A 236 -0.83 13.32 12.83
C GLY A 236 -1.76 14.18 11.98
N VAL A 237 -2.33 13.60 10.92
CA VAL A 237 -3.27 14.26 10.03
C VAL A 237 -4.62 13.53 10.07
N LEU A 238 -5.70 14.29 10.29
CA LEU A 238 -7.07 13.79 10.20
C LEU A 238 -7.70 14.24 8.89
N LEU A 239 -8.36 13.29 8.22
CA LEU A 239 -9.10 13.51 6.99
C LEU A 239 -10.59 13.31 7.22
N ASP A 240 -11.41 13.92 6.37
CA ASP A 240 -12.86 13.66 6.33
C ASP A 240 -13.18 12.25 5.85
N ARG A 241 -12.38 11.74 4.92
CA ARG A 241 -12.44 10.37 4.43
C ARG A 241 -11.07 9.82 4.06
N THR A 242 -10.91 8.51 4.05
CA THR A 242 -9.63 7.88 3.68
C THR A 242 -9.82 6.48 3.11
N ASN A 243 -8.90 6.05 2.24
CA ASN A 243 -8.78 4.67 1.77
C ASN A 243 -7.65 3.89 2.46
N MET A 244 -6.95 4.51 3.40
CA MET A 244 -5.92 3.85 4.19
C MET A 244 -6.54 3.08 5.35
N TYR A 245 -6.17 1.82 5.48
CA TYR A 245 -6.61 0.93 6.55
C TYR A 245 -5.84 1.26 7.84
N ALA A 246 -6.58 1.65 8.88
CA ALA A 246 -6.06 1.75 10.23
C ALA A 246 -5.85 0.36 10.84
N GLU A 247 -4.78 0.16 11.61
CA GLU A 247 -4.53 -1.13 12.25
C GLU A 247 -5.70 -1.56 13.14
N GLN A 248 -6.30 -2.69 12.80
CA GLN A 248 -7.44 -3.25 13.51
C GLN A 248 -7.66 -4.71 13.10
N GLY A 249 -8.29 -5.50 13.98
CA GLY A 249 -8.64 -6.90 13.68
C GLY A 249 -7.43 -7.81 13.41
N GLY A 250 -6.26 -7.47 13.94
CA GLY A 250 -4.99 -8.18 13.69
C GLY A 250 -4.29 -7.80 12.39
N GLN A 251 -4.92 -7.04 11.50
CA GLN A 251 -4.28 -6.54 10.28
C GLN A 251 -3.47 -5.28 10.55
N GLU A 252 -2.21 -5.29 10.12
CA GLU A 252 -1.34 -4.10 10.17
C GLU A 252 -1.92 -2.95 9.33
N TYR A 253 -1.60 -1.73 9.76
CA TYR A 253 -1.95 -0.50 9.06
C TYR A 253 -1.27 -0.38 7.69
N ASP A 254 -1.82 0.51 6.88
CA ASP A 254 -1.15 0.98 5.67
C ASP A 254 -0.11 2.06 5.92
N THR A 255 0.81 2.12 4.97
CA THR A 255 1.69 3.26 4.73
C THR A 255 1.33 3.89 3.40
N GLY A 256 1.75 5.12 3.14
CA GLY A 256 1.39 5.79 1.90
C GLY A 256 1.77 7.27 1.87
N SER A 257 1.02 8.04 1.08
CA SER A 257 1.19 9.49 0.97
C SER A 257 -0.15 10.22 0.89
N LEU A 258 -0.18 11.45 1.40
CA LEU A 258 -1.24 12.44 1.16
C LEU A 258 -0.65 13.54 0.28
N ILE A 259 -1.30 13.82 -0.85
CA ILE A 259 -0.75 14.71 -1.88
C ILE A 259 -1.76 15.81 -2.18
N THR A 260 -1.38 17.07 -2.01
CA THR A 260 -2.24 18.21 -2.43
C THR A 260 -2.56 18.17 -3.92
N GLN A 261 -3.76 18.60 -4.33
CA GLN A 261 -4.22 18.53 -5.73
C GLN A 261 -3.33 19.28 -6.73
N ASP A 262 -2.62 20.31 -6.27
CA ASP A 262 -1.68 21.10 -7.10
C ASP A 262 -0.24 20.56 -7.06
N ASP A 263 -0.03 19.42 -6.41
CA ASP A 263 1.26 18.77 -6.19
C ASP A 263 2.28 19.61 -5.39
N SER A 264 1.84 20.68 -4.73
CA SER A 264 2.74 21.59 -4.01
C SER A 264 3.32 20.97 -2.74
N SER A 265 2.61 20.00 -2.17
CA SER A 265 2.89 19.39 -0.88
C SER A 265 2.59 17.89 -0.87
N GLU A 266 3.46 17.14 -0.20
CA GLU A 266 3.34 15.69 -0.01
C GLU A 266 3.66 15.35 1.44
N PHE A 267 2.74 14.66 2.10
CA PHE A 267 2.90 14.12 3.44
C PHE A 267 3.09 12.61 3.35
N THR A 268 4.19 12.08 3.91
CA THR A 268 4.44 10.64 3.99
C THR A 268 3.71 10.08 5.19
N VAL A 269 2.88 9.05 4.99
CA VAL A 269 2.17 8.32 6.04
C VAL A 269 2.95 7.06 6.39
N GLU A 270 3.41 6.97 7.64
CA GLU A 270 4.18 5.83 8.16
C GLU A 270 3.35 4.93 9.08
N ASN A 271 2.22 5.42 9.60
CA ASN A 271 1.32 4.67 10.47
C ASN A 271 -0.11 5.21 10.36
N VAL A 272 -1.11 4.33 10.46
CA VAL A 272 -2.53 4.70 10.47
C VAL A 272 -3.24 4.02 11.63
N GLN A 273 -3.88 4.79 12.51
CA GLN A 273 -4.59 4.30 13.69
C GLN A 273 -5.99 4.90 13.79
N VAL A 274 -6.89 4.23 14.49
CA VAL A 274 -8.24 4.74 14.75
C VAL A 274 -8.44 5.08 16.22
N TYR A 275 -8.95 6.28 16.49
CA TYR A 275 -9.25 6.76 17.85
C TYR A 275 -10.64 7.38 17.87
N GLY A 276 -11.62 6.75 18.53
CA GLY A 276 -12.96 7.33 18.67
C GLY A 276 -13.67 7.65 17.34
N GLY A 277 -13.38 6.91 16.28
CA GLY A 277 -13.91 7.15 14.92
C GLY A 277 -13.09 8.09 14.05
N TYR A 278 -12.01 8.68 14.57
CA TYR A 278 -11.06 9.45 13.77
C TYR A 278 -9.92 8.56 13.30
N VAL A 279 -9.61 8.59 12.00
CA VAL A 279 -8.46 7.88 11.44
C VAL A 279 -7.26 8.82 11.39
N LEU A 280 -6.28 8.55 12.24
CA LEU A 280 -5.05 9.33 12.39
C LEU A 280 -3.97 8.79 11.47
N HIS A 281 -3.53 9.63 10.53
CA HIS A 281 -2.41 9.36 9.63
C HIS A 281 -1.15 9.99 10.22
N THR A 282 -0.29 9.17 10.80
CA THR A 282 0.94 9.62 11.45
C THR A 282 2.12 9.48 10.50
N GLY A 283 2.94 10.53 10.44
CA GLY A 283 4.09 10.56 9.56
C GLY A 283 4.70 11.96 9.51
N PHE A 284 5.23 12.36 8.37
CA PHE A 284 5.95 13.62 8.27
C PHE A 284 5.70 14.30 6.93
N LEU A 285 5.73 15.63 6.93
CA LEU A 285 5.64 16.40 5.69
C LEU A 285 6.94 16.22 4.91
N LYS A 286 6.86 15.72 3.68
CA LYS A 286 8.02 15.46 2.83
C LYS A 286 8.54 16.77 2.22
N TYR A 287 7.63 17.62 1.75
CA TYR A 287 7.88 19.00 1.34
C TYR A 287 6.56 19.77 1.27
N GLY A 288 6.69 21.09 1.19
CA GLY A 288 5.56 22.00 1.01
C GLY A 288 4.96 22.42 2.34
N GLU A 289 3.66 22.63 2.33
CA GLU A 289 2.85 23.07 3.44
C GLU A 289 1.50 22.35 3.39
N LEU A 290 1.07 21.79 4.53
CA LEU A 290 -0.24 21.15 4.65
C LEU A 290 -1.08 21.92 5.68
N LYS A 291 -2.26 22.39 5.28
CA LYS A 291 -3.18 23.17 6.11
C LYS A 291 -4.48 22.44 6.37
N VAL A 292 -5.08 22.78 7.50
CA VAL A 292 -6.49 22.47 7.73
C VAL A 292 -7.32 23.14 6.62
N GLY A 293 -8.16 22.35 5.97
CA GLY A 293 -9.00 22.77 4.85
C GLY A 293 -8.45 22.40 3.47
N ASP A 294 -7.19 22.00 3.34
CA ASP A 294 -6.60 21.58 2.07
C ASP A 294 -7.28 20.32 1.54
N THR A 295 -7.32 20.18 0.21
CA THR A 295 -7.76 18.96 -0.47
C THR A 295 -6.53 18.16 -0.90
N VAL A 296 -6.49 16.90 -0.50
CA VAL A 296 -5.41 15.96 -0.78
C VAL A 296 -5.93 14.68 -1.42
N GLU A 297 -5.18 14.10 -2.34
CA GLU A 297 -5.34 12.73 -2.78
C GLU A 297 -4.59 11.80 -1.79
N ALA A 298 -5.33 10.93 -1.11
CA ALA A 298 -4.79 9.88 -0.26
C ALA A 298 -4.44 8.64 -1.09
N GLN A 299 -3.21 8.12 -0.94
CA GLN A 299 -2.71 6.95 -1.65
C GLN A 299 -1.97 6.00 -0.70
N TYR A 300 -2.47 4.78 -0.49
CA TYR A 300 -1.72 3.75 0.23
C TYR A 300 -0.68 3.06 -0.65
N ASP A 301 0.34 2.45 -0.04
CA ASP A 301 1.33 1.61 -0.71
C ASP A 301 0.69 0.28 -1.11
N VAL A 302 0.35 0.17 -2.40
CA VAL A 302 -0.29 -1.01 -2.98
C VAL A 302 0.57 -2.26 -2.84
N LEU A 303 1.90 -2.15 -3.01
CA LEU A 303 2.81 -3.30 -2.92
C LEU A 303 2.90 -3.84 -1.50
N ARG A 304 2.68 -2.97 -0.50
CA ARG A 304 2.51 -3.39 0.89
C ARG A 304 1.12 -3.99 1.14
N ARG A 305 0.05 -3.37 0.64
CA ARG A 305 -1.34 -3.80 0.87
C ARG A 305 -1.67 -5.16 0.23
N LEU A 306 -1.13 -5.46 -0.94
CA LEU A 306 -1.40 -6.70 -1.68
C LEU A 306 -1.11 -7.97 -0.85
N PRO A 307 0.12 -8.20 -0.35
CA PRO A 307 0.40 -9.38 0.47
C PRO A 307 -0.35 -9.37 1.80
N ILE A 308 -0.67 -8.20 2.38
CA ILE A 308 -1.53 -8.09 3.56
C ILE A 308 -2.93 -8.65 3.25
N ARG A 309 -3.55 -8.26 2.13
CA ARG A 309 -4.87 -8.77 1.69
C ARG A 309 -4.85 -10.29 1.47
N SER A 310 -3.78 -10.78 0.84
CA SER A 310 -3.56 -12.22 0.63
C SER A 310 -3.46 -12.95 1.96
N ASN A 311 -2.63 -12.45 2.88
CA ASN A 311 -2.45 -13.02 4.21
C ASN A 311 -3.74 -12.97 5.03
N HIS A 312 -4.53 -11.90 4.92
CA HIS A 312 -5.82 -11.81 5.62
C HIS A 312 -6.80 -12.87 5.11
N THR A 313 -6.90 -13.02 3.80
CA THR A 313 -7.78 -14.04 3.20
C THR A 313 -7.30 -15.44 3.55
N ALA A 314 -5.98 -15.67 3.57
CA ALA A 314 -5.39 -16.91 4.02
C ALA A 314 -5.67 -17.20 5.50
N THR A 315 -5.75 -16.19 6.36
CA THR A 315 -6.18 -16.35 7.76
C THR A 315 -7.60 -16.92 7.85
N HIS A 316 -8.54 -16.48 7.01
CA HIS A 316 -9.89 -17.04 6.96
C HIS A 316 -9.94 -18.47 6.42
N ALA A 317 -9.11 -18.79 5.41
CA ALA A 317 -8.96 -20.15 4.92
C ALA A 317 -8.36 -21.07 5.99
N LEU A 318 -7.35 -20.59 6.73
CA LEU A 318 -6.71 -21.30 7.83
C LEU A 318 -7.68 -21.54 8.99
N ASN A 319 -8.45 -20.54 9.40
CA ASN A 319 -9.48 -20.68 10.42
C ASN A 319 -10.53 -21.71 10.01
N PHE A 320 -10.98 -21.67 8.75
CA PHE A 320 -11.88 -22.68 8.17
C PHE A 320 -11.29 -24.09 8.26
N ALA A 321 -10.05 -24.25 7.80
CA ALA A 321 -9.39 -25.55 7.72
C ALA A 321 -9.13 -26.16 9.10
N LEU A 322 -8.65 -25.36 10.06
CA LEU A 322 -8.45 -25.78 11.44
C LEU A 322 -9.73 -26.35 12.04
N ARG A 323 -10.88 -25.68 11.87
CA ARG A 323 -12.17 -26.17 12.38
C ARG A 323 -12.61 -27.47 11.73
N LYS A 324 -12.46 -27.58 10.41
CA LYS A 324 -12.84 -28.81 9.68
C LYS A 324 -11.98 -30.01 10.07
N VAL A 325 -10.67 -29.83 10.22
CA VAL A 325 -9.72 -30.92 10.52
C VAL A 325 -9.73 -31.31 11.99
N LEU A 326 -9.73 -30.33 12.90
CA LEU A 326 -9.72 -30.60 14.34
C LEU A 326 -11.10 -31.02 14.89
N HIS A 327 -12.11 -31.08 14.01
CA HIS A 327 -13.49 -31.47 14.31
C HIS A 327 -14.05 -30.83 15.58
N SER A 328 -13.73 -29.56 15.76
CA SER A 328 -14.02 -28.84 16.99
C SER A 328 -14.60 -27.48 16.64
N ASP A 329 -15.68 -27.14 17.34
CA ASP A 329 -16.19 -25.78 17.38
C ASP A 329 -15.31 -24.88 18.27
N GLU A 330 -14.31 -25.44 18.96
CA GLU A 330 -13.48 -24.80 20.00
C GLU A 330 -12.09 -24.23 19.59
N PRO A 331 -11.60 -24.17 18.33
CA PRO A 331 -10.50 -23.25 18.04
C PRO A 331 -11.08 -21.84 17.98
N ASP A 332 -11.36 -21.30 19.17
CA ASP A 332 -11.67 -19.90 19.36
C ASP A 332 -10.40 -19.10 19.13
N GLN A 333 -10.48 -18.14 18.21
CA GLN A 333 -9.41 -17.21 17.93
C GLN A 333 -9.02 -16.47 19.22
N ARG A 334 -7.74 -16.52 19.57
CA ARG A 334 -7.13 -15.81 20.71
C ARG A 334 -6.28 -14.64 20.27
N GLY A 335 -5.86 -14.64 19.02
CA GLY A 335 -5.03 -13.58 18.45
C GLY A 335 -4.86 -13.78 16.96
N SER A 336 -4.65 -12.68 16.25
CA SER A 336 -4.27 -12.72 14.84
C SER A 336 -3.27 -11.59 14.58
N LEU A 337 -2.31 -11.88 13.71
CA LEU A 337 -1.43 -10.90 13.09
C LEU A 337 -1.46 -11.14 11.59
N VAL A 338 -1.73 -10.08 10.82
CA VAL A 338 -1.66 -10.08 9.37
C VAL A 338 -0.72 -8.95 8.97
N ALA A 339 0.51 -9.33 8.66
CA ALA A 339 1.58 -8.46 8.20
C ALA A 339 1.90 -8.77 6.71
N PRO A 340 2.68 -7.94 6.00
CA PRO A 340 3.01 -8.21 4.61
C PRO A 340 3.87 -9.46 4.41
N ASP A 341 4.75 -9.77 5.36
CA ASP A 341 5.71 -10.87 5.26
C ASP A 341 5.21 -12.17 5.88
N ARG A 342 4.15 -12.12 6.70
CA ARG A 342 3.61 -13.28 7.42
C ARG A 342 2.20 -13.07 7.94
N LEU A 343 1.54 -14.18 8.26
CA LEU A 343 0.38 -14.22 9.14
C LEU A 343 0.68 -15.06 10.40
N ARG A 344 0.01 -14.76 11.50
CA ARG A 344 -0.04 -15.58 12.72
C ARG A 344 -1.49 -15.72 13.14
N PHE A 345 -1.91 -16.95 13.46
CA PHE A 345 -3.24 -17.23 13.97
C PHE A 345 -3.13 -18.03 15.26
N ASP A 346 -3.52 -17.41 16.37
CA ASP A 346 -3.48 -18.01 17.69
C ASP A 346 -4.88 -18.52 18.03
N PHE A 347 -5.01 -19.79 18.41
CA PHE A 347 -6.29 -20.42 18.73
C PHE A 347 -6.18 -21.33 19.95
N SER A 348 -7.33 -21.64 20.55
CA SER A 348 -7.40 -22.58 21.68
C SER A 348 -7.57 -24.01 21.19
N TYR A 349 -6.74 -24.93 21.67
CA TYR A 349 -6.92 -26.35 21.43
C TYR A 349 -6.39 -27.12 22.65
N LYS A 350 -7.11 -28.17 23.08
CA LYS A 350 -6.84 -28.88 24.34
C LYS A 350 -5.52 -29.66 24.32
N GLN A 351 -4.99 -29.93 23.14
CA GLN A 351 -3.78 -30.69 22.90
C GLN A 351 -2.93 -30.02 21.83
N PRO A 352 -1.63 -30.36 21.72
CA PRO A 352 -0.83 -29.94 20.57
C PRO A 352 -1.42 -30.48 19.27
N VAL A 353 -1.40 -29.67 18.22
CA VAL A 353 -1.75 -30.14 16.87
C VAL A 353 -0.70 -31.14 16.42
N THR A 354 -1.14 -32.33 16.03
CA THR A 354 -0.28 -33.40 15.53
C THR A 354 0.25 -33.07 14.14
N ALA A 355 1.35 -33.71 13.73
CA ALA A 355 1.91 -33.52 12.39
C ALA A 355 0.94 -33.91 11.26
N GLU A 356 0.07 -34.90 11.50
CA GLU A 356 -0.96 -35.31 10.55
C GLU A 356 -2.06 -34.25 10.42
N GLU A 357 -2.58 -33.73 11.54
CA GLU A 357 -3.56 -32.63 11.52
C GLU A 357 -2.98 -31.37 10.85
N VAL A 358 -1.71 -31.01 11.12
CA VAL A 358 -1.04 -29.88 10.42
C VAL A 358 -1.02 -30.11 8.92
N ARG A 359 -0.68 -31.33 8.48
CA ARG A 359 -0.64 -31.68 7.06
C ARG A 359 -2.01 -31.58 6.40
N ASP A 360 -3.06 -32.04 7.08
CA ASP A 360 -4.42 -32.02 6.55
C ASP A 360 -4.99 -30.60 6.49
N VAL A 361 -4.64 -29.74 7.46
CA VAL A 361 -4.94 -28.29 7.42
C VAL A 361 -4.27 -27.64 6.21
N ASP A 362 -2.98 -27.90 6.00
CA ASP A 362 -2.22 -27.38 4.85
C ASP A 362 -2.83 -27.83 3.51
N ILE A 363 -3.18 -29.11 3.38
CA ILE A 363 -3.84 -29.65 2.18
C ILE A 363 -5.18 -28.95 1.92
N LEU A 364 -5.98 -28.72 2.96
CA LEU A 364 -7.28 -28.08 2.83
C LEU A 364 -7.15 -26.60 2.46
N CYS A 365 -6.24 -25.85 3.09
CA CYS A 365 -5.93 -24.48 2.71
C CYS A 365 -5.49 -24.37 1.25
N ASN A 366 -4.54 -25.19 0.82
CA ASN A 366 -4.05 -25.17 -0.56
C ASN A 366 -5.13 -25.57 -1.57
N ARG A 367 -6.05 -26.47 -1.19
CA ARG A 367 -7.22 -26.80 -2.02
C ARG A 367 -8.14 -25.60 -2.21
N MET A 368 -8.50 -24.91 -1.12
CA MET A 368 -9.34 -23.70 -1.20
C MET A 368 -8.70 -22.62 -2.08
N ILE A 369 -7.38 -22.45 -1.99
CA ILE A 369 -6.62 -21.52 -2.84
C ILE A 369 -6.68 -21.98 -4.31
N ALA A 370 -6.45 -23.26 -4.58
CA ALA A 370 -6.45 -23.82 -5.93
C ALA A 370 -7.83 -23.77 -6.62
N GLU A 371 -8.91 -23.84 -5.85
CA GLU A 371 -10.28 -23.67 -6.35
C GLU A 371 -10.55 -22.24 -6.85
N ASN A 372 -9.71 -21.26 -6.47
CA ASN A 372 -9.80 -19.87 -6.89
C ASN A 372 -11.21 -19.29 -6.71
N LEU A 373 -11.82 -19.59 -5.55
CA LEU A 373 -13.16 -19.15 -5.22
C LEU A 373 -13.21 -17.63 -5.02
N LYS A 374 -14.25 -17.00 -5.56
CA LYS A 374 -14.50 -15.57 -5.37
C LYS A 374 -14.68 -15.23 -3.89
N VAL A 375 -14.07 -14.12 -3.45
CA VAL A 375 -14.29 -13.56 -2.12
C VAL A 375 -15.37 -12.49 -2.20
N TYR A 376 -16.45 -12.69 -1.45
CA TYR A 376 -17.56 -11.75 -1.31
C TYR A 376 -17.41 -10.97 -0.01
N ALA A 377 -17.78 -9.70 -0.02
CA ALA A 377 -17.90 -8.92 1.19
C ALA A 377 -19.00 -7.87 1.06
N ARG A 378 -19.81 -7.71 2.11
CA ARG A 378 -20.79 -6.62 2.19
C ARG A 378 -21.25 -6.37 3.62
N GLU A 379 -21.86 -5.21 3.82
CA GLU A 379 -22.60 -4.91 5.04
C GLU A 379 -23.95 -5.64 5.05
N VAL A 380 -24.31 -6.15 6.23
CA VAL A 380 -25.54 -6.89 6.51
C VAL A 380 -26.06 -6.39 7.86
N PRO A 381 -27.39 -6.22 8.05
CA PRO A 381 -27.94 -5.96 9.37
C PRO A 381 -27.49 -7.03 10.37
N LEU A 382 -26.99 -6.61 11.53
CA LEU A 382 -26.35 -7.51 12.50
C LEU A 382 -27.28 -8.66 12.94
N ALA A 383 -28.58 -8.37 13.06
CA ALA A 383 -29.60 -9.36 13.42
C ALA A 383 -29.82 -10.43 12.36
N GLU A 384 -29.69 -10.09 11.07
CA GLU A 384 -29.78 -11.04 9.96
C GLU A 384 -28.49 -11.84 9.82
N ALA A 385 -27.35 -11.16 9.92
CA ALA A 385 -26.04 -11.78 9.78
C ALA A 385 -25.83 -12.88 10.83
N LYS A 386 -26.23 -12.64 12.09
CA LYS A 386 -26.17 -13.62 13.19
C LYS A 386 -27.00 -14.90 12.96
N GLN A 387 -27.94 -14.90 12.01
CA GLN A 387 -28.74 -16.09 11.68
C GLN A 387 -28.02 -17.03 10.70
N ILE A 388 -26.92 -16.59 10.09
CA ILE A 388 -26.19 -17.36 9.10
C ILE A 388 -25.57 -18.59 9.76
N TYR A 389 -25.96 -19.77 9.29
CA TYR A 389 -25.47 -21.04 9.78
C TYR A 389 -23.98 -21.22 9.42
N GLY A 390 -23.16 -21.53 10.42
CA GLY A 390 -21.72 -21.65 10.24
C GLY A 390 -20.96 -20.32 10.17
N LEU A 391 -21.64 -19.17 10.34
CA LEU A 391 -20.99 -17.87 10.49
C LEU A 391 -20.03 -17.88 11.67
N ARG A 392 -18.87 -17.26 11.46
CA ARG A 392 -17.84 -17.11 12.49
C ARG A 392 -17.73 -15.66 12.92
N ALA A 393 -17.60 -15.47 14.21
CA ALA A 393 -17.32 -14.20 14.84
C ALA A 393 -16.47 -14.47 16.09
N VAL A 394 -15.72 -13.48 16.54
CA VAL A 394 -14.95 -13.57 17.78
C VAL A 394 -15.90 -13.37 18.95
N PHE A 395 -15.94 -14.37 19.85
CA PHE A 395 -16.83 -14.32 21.01
C PHE A 395 -16.41 -13.20 21.98
N GLY A 396 -17.38 -12.37 22.38
CA GLY A 396 -17.16 -11.26 23.32
C GLY A 396 -16.83 -9.91 22.66
N GLU A 397 -16.66 -9.86 21.34
CA GLU A 397 -16.54 -8.60 20.61
C GLU A 397 -17.89 -7.92 20.36
N VAL A 398 -17.87 -6.59 20.35
CA VAL A 398 -19.02 -5.77 19.96
C VAL A 398 -18.88 -5.42 18.49
N TYR A 399 -19.79 -5.92 17.67
CA TYR A 399 -19.86 -5.62 16.24
C TYR A 399 -20.81 -4.44 15.99
N PRO A 400 -20.49 -3.56 15.02
CA PRO A 400 -21.40 -2.49 14.60
C PRO A 400 -22.64 -3.08 13.92
N ASP A 401 -23.70 -2.28 13.83
CA ASP A 401 -24.89 -2.56 13.02
C ASP A 401 -25.08 -1.39 12.02
N PRO A 402 -24.94 -1.63 10.70
CA PRO A 402 -24.71 -2.92 10.04
C PRO A 402 -23.29 -3.49 10.29
N VAL A 403 -23.14 -4.81 10.11
CA VAL A 403 -21.86 -5.53 10.24
C VAL A 403 -21.36 -5.98 8.88
N ARG A 404 -20.04 -5.88 8.68
CA ARG A 404 -19.39 -6.37 7.46
C ARG A 404 -19.18 -7.89 7.54
N VAL A 405 -19.78 -8.61 6.60
CA VAL A 405 -19.64 -10.06 6.42
C VAL A 405 -18.71 -10.32 5.25
N VAL A 406 -17.76 -11.24 5.41
CA VAL A 406 -16.87 -11.74 4.36
C VAL A 406 -17.16 -13.21 4.13
N SER A 407 -17.21 -13.63 2.87
CA SER A 407 -17.37 -15.04 2.50
C SER A 407 -16.41 -15.45 1.40
N ILE A 408 -15.78 -16.62 1.56
CA ILE A 408 -14.99 -17.26 0.50
C ILE A 408 -15.89 -18.28 -0.20
N GLY A 409 -16.25 -18.00 -1.45
CA GLY A 409 -17.01 -18.90 -2.34
C GLY A 409 -18.53 -18.82 -2.26
N ALA A 410 -19.12 -18.42 -1.14
CA ALA A 410 -20.57 -18.26 -1.02
C ALA A 410 -21.01 -16.81 -1.24
N ASP A 411 -21.93 -16.62 -2.18
CA ASP A 411 -22.54 -15.33 -2.45
C ASP A 411 -23.40 -14.88 -1.26
N ILE A 412 -23.04 -13.76 -0.63
CA ILE A 412 -23.70 -13.25 0.57
C ILE A 412 -25.18 -12.90 0.30
N ASP A 413 -25.57 -12.58 -0.93
CA ASP A 413 -26.98 -12.33 -1.27
C ASP A 413 -27.81 -13.60 -1.27
N GLN A 414 -27.20 -14.76 -1.55
CA GLN A 414 -27.86 -16.06 -1.40
C GLN A 414 -27.87 -16.49 0.06
N VAL A 415 -26.76 -16.29 0.76
CA VAL A 415 -26.63 -16.61 2.19
C VAL A 415 -27.71 -15.90 3.00
N VAL A 416 -27.92 -14.59 2.80
CA VAL A 416 -28.91 -13.82 3.57
C VAL A 416 -30.36 -14.13 3.17
N LYS A 417 -30.61 -14.69 1.97
CA LYS A 417 -31.96 -15.17 1.60
C LYS A 417 -32.34 -16.46 2.30
N SER A 418 -31.38 -17.30 2.65
CA SER A 418 -31.61 -18.58 3.33
C SER A 418 -30.60 -18.83 4.45
N PRO A 419 -30.48 -17.92 5.44
CA PRO A 419 -29.34 -17.90 6.36
C PRO A 419 -29.23 -19.15 7.22
N THR A 420 -30.33 -19.85 7.48
CA THR A 420 -30.38 -21.04 8.33
C THR A 420 -30.06 -22.35 7.61
N GLU A 421 -29.76 -22.35 6.31
CA GLU A 421 -29.42 -23.57 5.57
C GLU A 421 -28.06 -24.14 5.98
N GLN A 422 -28.01 -25.44 6.25
CA GLN A 422 -26.81 -26.10 6.77
C GLN A 422 -25.61 -26.08 5.81
N ARG A 423 -25.86 -25.97 4.49
CA ARG A 423 -24.81 -25.91 3.47
C ARG A 423 -23.82 -24.76 3.66
N TRP A 424 -24.23 -23.69 4.35
CA TRP A 424 -23.36 -22.53 4.59
C TRP A 424 -22.17 -22.86 5.50
N ALA A 425 -22.25 -23.93 6.31
CA ALA A 425 -21.13 -24.40 7.13
C ALA A 425 -19.97 -25.01 6.33
N ASP A 426 -20.14 -25.21 5.02
CA ASP A 426 -19.07 -25.64 4.11
C ASP A 426 -18.28 -24.48 3.50
N TYR A 427 -18.63 -23.24 3.83
CA TYR A 427 -17.93 -22.05 3.39
C TYR A 427 -17.28 -21.31 4.56
N SER A 428 -16.22 -20.55 4.28
CA SER A 428 -15.68 -19.60 5.25
C SER A 428 -16.55 -18.34 5.19
N ILE A 429 -17.35 -18.08 6.23
CA ILE A 429 -18.22 -16.90 6.34
C ILE A 429 -17.97 -16.27 7.71
N GLU A 430 -17.47 -15.05 7.75
CA GLU A 430 -17.00 -14.43 9.00
C GLU A 430 -17.37 -12.94 9.09
N PHE A 431 -17.56 -12.42 10.30
CA PHE A 431 -17.54 -10.98 10.54
C PHE A 431 -16.10 -10.47 10.42
N CYS A 432 -15.86 -9.57 9.47
CA CYS A 432 -14.51 -9.06 9.26
C CYS A 432 -14.53 -7.65 8.67
N GLY A 433 -13.87 -6.73 9.38
CA GLY A 433 -13.60 -5.37 8.93
C GLY A 433 -12.32 -5.23 8.10
N GLY A 434 -11.61 -6.33 7.85
CA GLY A 434 -10.34 -6.39 7.12
C GLY A 434 -10.42 -6.20 5.62
N THR A 435 -9.26 -6.07 5.00
CA THR A 435 -9.12 -6.03 3.54
C THR A 435 -8.73 -7.40 3.00
N HIS A 436 -9.39 -7.85 1.93
CA HIS A 436 -9.25 -9.20 1.36
C HIS A 436 -8.93 -9.16 -0.12
N VAL A 437 -8.36 -10.22 -0.67
CA VAL A 437 -8.26 -10.39 -2.13
C VAL A 437 -9.66 -10.42 -2.74
N GLY A 438 -9.78 -10.03 -4.01
CA GLY A 438 -11.06 -9.90 -4.72
C GLY A 438 -11.25 -10.96 -5.79
#